data_AF-A0A958H7W1-F1
#
_entry.id   AF-A0A958H7W1-F1
#
_cell.length_a   1.000
_cell.length_b   1.000
_cell.length_c   1.000
_cell.angle_alpha   90.00
_cell.angle_beta   90.00
_cell.angle_gamma   90.00
#
_symmetry.space_group_name_H-M   'P 1'
#
loop_
_entity.id
_entity.type
_entity.pdbx_description
1 polymer ?
#
loop_
_entity_poly.entity_id
_entity_poly.type
_entity_poly.pdbx_seq_one_letter_code
_entity_poly.pdbx_strand_id
1 'polypeptide(L)'
;APIVVETGLKILRIAAVDSANENFTALASVRMDWTDPELAFSPDTCDCTVKLYSDKEVDRFLSDVGSRWPAFTFFNQLGNRWPQSRTAAIWSDGRARYAESFSTTFQADFDFRQYPFDNQTFPIYLDLLYPTAMYTSTELAGY
;
A
#
# COMPACT_ATOMS: atom_id res chain seq x y z
N ALA A 1 -0.78 20.53 9.94
CA ALA A 1 -1.88 19.83 9.24
C ALA A 1 -1.39 18.43 8.92
N PRO A 2 -2.26 17.40 8.87
CA PRO A 2 -1.83 16.06 8.50
C PRO A 2 -1.29 16.02 7.07
N ILE A 3 -0.32 15.15 6.82
CA ILE A 3 0.19 14.86 5.48
C ILE A 3 -0.87 14.02 4.74
N VAL A 4 -1.25 14.47 3.55
CA VAL A 4 -2.15 13.70 2.68
C VAL A 4 -1.34 12.63 1.97
N VAL A 5 -1.84 11.40 2.03
CA VAL A 5 -1.27 10.22 1.38
C VAL A 5 -2.24 9.75 0.30
N GLU A 6 -1.89 9.98 -0.96
CA GLU A 6 -2.64 9.48 -2.11
C GLU A 6 -2.39 7.97 -2.23
N THR A 7 -3.42 7.18 -2.01
CA THR A 7 -3.35 5.72 -1.94
C THR A 7 -4.14 5.11 -3.08
N GLY A 8 -3.50 4.21 -3.82
CA GLY A 8 -4.13 3.42 -4.88
C GLY A 8 -3.92 1.94 -4.64
N LEU A 9 -4.93 1.14 -4.95
CA LEU A 9 -4.88 -0.31 -4.90
C LEU A 9 -5.46 -0.88 -6.21
N LYS A 10 -4.69 -1.75 -6.85
CA LYS A 10 -5.08 -2.41 -8.09
C LYS A 10 -5.04 -3.92 -7.93
N ILE A 11 -6.16 -4.58 -8.15
CA ILE A 11 -6.20 -6.04 -8.26
C ILE A 11 -5.70 -6.41 -9.66
N LEU A 12 -4.59 -7.14 -9.71
CA LEU A 12 -4.00 -7.64 -10.96
C LEU A 12 -4.62 -8.98 -11.38
N ARG A 13 -4.94 -9.82 -10.39
CA ARG A 13 -5.60 -11.11 -10.59
C ARG A 13 -6.30 -11.56 -9.31
N ILE A 14 -7.47 -12.17 -9.46
CA ILE A 14 -8.07 -13.03 -8.43
C ILE A 14 -7.59 -14.46 -8.71
N ALA A 15 -6.76 -15.00 -7.81
CA ALA A 15 -6.14 -16.31 -7.98
C ALA A 15 -7.08 -17.44 -7.52
N ALA A 16 -7.85 -17.20 -6.46
CA ALA A 16 -8.81 -18.15 -5.92
C ALA A 16 -9.92 -17.43 -5.16
N VAL A 17 -11.10 -18.04 -5.13
CA VAL A 17 -12.20 -17.73 -4.22
C VAL A 17 -12.53 -19.02 -3.47
N ASP A 18 -12.44 -18.97 -2.15
CA ASP A 18 -12.81 -20.09 -1.28
C ASP A 18 -14.10 -19.74 -0.56
N SER A 19 -15.22 -20.21 -1.10
CA SER A 19 -16.55 -19.96 -0.54
C SER A 19 -16.77 -20.68 0.79
N ALA A 20 -16.13 -21.82 1.03
CA ALA A 20 -16.32 -22.55 2.29
C ALA A 20 -15.65 -21.82 3.46
N ASN A 21 -14.51 -21.16 3.20
CA ASN A 21 -13.75 -20.42 4.19
C ASN A 21 -13.92 -18.89 4.07
N GLU A 22 -14.89 -18.42 3.27
CA GLU A 22 -15.26 -17.00 3.14
C GLU A 22 -14.04 -16.08 2.89
N ASN A 23 -13.21 -16.45 1.91
CA ASN A 23 -12.03 -15.66 1.58
C ASN A 23 -11.69 -15.73 0.09
N PHE A 24 -10.78 -14.85 -0.32
CA PHE A 24 -10.26 -14.83 -1.68
C PHE A 24 -8.77 -14.49 -1.69
N THR A 25 -8.04 -15.10 -2.61
CA THR A 25 -6.61 -14.83 -2.83
C THR A 25 -6.45 -13.94 -4.05
N ALA A 26 -5.73 -12.83 -3.88
CA ALA A 26 -5.47 -11.88 -4.95
C ALA A 26 -3.98 -11.60 -5.11
N LEU A 27 -3.58 -11.40 -6.36
CA LEU A 27 -2.37 -10.67 -6.70
C LEU A 27 -2.77 -9.21 -6.89
N ALA A 28 -2.20 -8.33 -6.10
CA ALA A 28 -2.53 -6.91 -6.10
C ALA A 28 -1.27 -6.04 -6.14
N SER A 29 -1.45 -4.77 -6.49
CA SER A 29 -0.43 -3.74 -6.35
C SER A 29 -1.00 -2.56 -5.58
N VAL A 30 -0.22 -2.05 -4.63
CA VAL A 30 -0.53 -0.83 -3.88
C VAL A 30 0.51 0.22 -4.19
N ARG A 31 0.07 1.48 -4.28
CA ARG A 31 0.93 2.65 -4.39
C ARG A 31 0.47 3.72 -3.44
N MET A 32 1.44 4.37 -2.80
CA MET A 32 1.24 5.47 -1.88
C MET A 32 2.18 6.60 -2.27
N ASP A 33 1.61 7.77 -2.54
CA ASP A 33 2.33 8.99 -2.85
C ASP A 33 2.04 10.04 -1.76
N TRP A 34 3.07 10.69 -1.24
CA TRP A 34 2.91 11.78 -0.27
C TRP A 34 4.03 12.81 -0.44
N THR A 35 3.83 13.98 0.15
CA THR A 35 4.85 15.03 0.19
C THR A 35 5.11 15.42 1.63
N ASP A 36 6.37 15.28 2.06
CA ASP A 36 6.84 15.68 3.37
C ASP A 36 8.08 16.57 3.21
N PRO A 37 7.99 17.88 3.50
CA PRO A 37 9.13 18.79 3.41
C PRO A 37 10.34 18.35 4.25
N GLU A 38 10.14 17.58 5.33
CA GLU A 38 11.25 17.06 6.14
C GLU A 38 12.02 15.90 5.48
N LEU A 39 11.48 15.32 4.40
CA LEU A 39 12.19 14.34 3.56
C LEU A 39 13.01 14.99 2.45
N ALA A 40 12.88 16.30 2.22
CA ALA A 40 13.63 17.02 1.22
C ALA A 40 15.15 16.91 1.48
N PHE A 41 15.93 16.87 0.40
CA PHE A 41 17.39 16.81 0.48
C PHE A 41 18.02 17.66 -0.61
N SER A 42 19.24 18.15 -0.37
CA SER A 42 19.97 18.90 -1.40
C SER A 42 20.47 17.95 -2.50
N PRO A 43 20.09 18.16 -3.77
CA PRO A 43 20.55 17.33 -4.87
C PRO A 43 22.08 17.39 -5.04
N ASP A 44 22.71 18.49 -4.63
CA ASP A 44 24.16 18.69 -4.73
C ASP A 44 24.95 17.73 -3.82
N THR A 45 24.33 17.23 -2.75
CA THR A 45 24.98 16.33 -1.78
C THR A 45 25.08 14.88 -2.26
N CYS A 46 24.19 14.47 -3.16
CA CYS A 46 24.18 13.11 -3.74
C CYS A 46 24.41 13.08 -5.25
N ASP A 47 24.51 14.25 -5.90
CA ASP A 47 24.47 14.41 -7.36
C ASP A 47 23.24 13.71 -7.98
N CYS A 48 22.08 13.88 -7.33
CA CYS A 48 20.86 13.14 -7.66
C CYS A 48 19.60 13.97 -7.38
N THR A 49 18.58 13.88 -8.23
CA THR A 49 17.27 14.53 -8.01
C THR A 49 16.25 13.59 -7.37
N VAL A 50 16.56 12.28 -7.35
CA VAL A 50 15.74 11.23 -6.75
C VAL A 50 16.64 10.17 -6.14
N LYS A 51 16.33 9.76 -4.91
CA LYS A 51 16.87 8.55 -4.28
C LYS A 51 15.91 7.40 -4.56
N LEU A 52 16.38 6.40 -5.30
CA LEU A 52 15.62 5.19 -5.61
C LEU A 52 16.05 4.07 -4.70
N TYR A 53 15.07 3.34 -4.16
CA TYR A 53 15.27 2.19 -3.29
C TYR A 53 14.63 0.97 -3.94
N SER A 54 15.45 -0.03 -4.25
CA SER A 54 14.98 -1.33 -4.74
C SER A 54 14.33 -2.14 -3.60
N ASP A 55 13.76 -3.30 -3.94
CA ASP A 55 13.12 -4.19 -2.97
C ASP A 55 14.04 -4.57 -1.79
N LYS A 56 15.33 -4.76 -2.06
CA LYS A 56 16.35 -5.08 -1.05
C LYS A 56 16.74 -3.89 -0.18
N GLU A 57 16.34 -2.68 -0.56
CA GLU A 57 16.72 -1.42 0.08
C GLU A 57 15.52 -0.74 0.76
N VAL A 58 14.34 -1.37 0.77
CA VAL A 58 13.17 -0.83 1.46
C VAL A 58 13.43 -0.65 2.96
N ASP A 59 14.16 -1.57 3.59
CA ASP A 59 14.52 -1.42 5.01
C ASP A 59 15.45 -0.22 5.24
N ARG A 60 16.36 0.06 4.30
CA ARG A 60 17.19 1.27 4.31
C ARG A 60 16.34 2.52 4.11
N PHE A 61 15.39 2.50 3.18
CA PHE A 61 14.43 3.58 2.99
C PHE A 61 13.68 3.87 4.30
N LEU A 62 13.15 2.85 4.98
CA LEU A 62 12.46 3.01 6.26
C LEU A 62 13.37 3.62 7.32
N SER A 63 14.65 3.24 7.36
CA SER A 63 15.65 3.87 8.23
C SER A 63 15.92 5.34 7.87
N ASP A 64 15.98 5.67 6.58
CA ASP A 64 16.27 7.02 6.09
C ASP A 64 15.10 7.98 6.36
N VAL A 65 13.86 7.53 6.14
CA VAL A 65 12.66 8.35 6.43
C VAL A 65 12.31 8.38 7.92
N GLY A 66 12.72 7.37 8.68
CA GLY A 66 12.41 7.23 10.11
C GLY A 66 10.90 7.16 10.36
N SER A 67 10.41 7.92 11.35
CA SER A 67 8.98 7.96 11.69
C SER A 67 8.08 8.70 10.68
N ARG A 68 8.63 9.17 9.55
CA ARG A 68 7.90 9.91 8.50
C ARG A 68 7.33 9.00 7.40
N TRP A 69 7.22 7.72 7.69
CA TRP A 69 6.62 6.71 6.84
C TRP A 69 5.11 6.61 7.15
N PRO A 70 4.21 6.74 6.17
CA PRO A 70 2.78 6.47 6.37
C PRO A 70 2.54 4.97 6.52
N ALA A 71 2.86 4.43 7.71
CA ALA A 71 2.71 3.02 8.02
C ALA A 71 1.27 2.57 7.79
N PHE A 72 1.09 1.43 7.13
CA PHE A 72 -0.21 0.94 6.71
C PHE A 72 -0.37 -0.56 6.93
N THR A 73 -1.62 -1.02 6.95
CA THR A 73 -1.98 -2.43 6.98
C THR A 73 -3.14 -2.72 6.05
N PHE A 74 -3.29 -3.99 5.66
CA PHE A 74 -4.52 -4.49 5.08
C PHE A 74 -5.33 -5.19 6.19
N PHE A 75 -6.40 -4.56 6.66
CA PHE A 75 -7.08 -4.98 7.88
C PHE A 75 -7.71 -6.38 7.78
N ASN A 76 -8.28 -6.72 6.62
CA ASN A 76 -8.88 -8.03 6.37
C ASN A 76 -7.91 -9.05 5.74
N GLN A 77 -6.61 -8.82 5.81
CA GLN A 77 -5.60 -9.79 5.36
C GLN A 77 -5.59 -11.03 6.26
N LEU A 78 -5.51 -12.22 5.65
CA LEU A 78 -5.34 -13.49 6.34
C LEU A 78 -3.93 -14.03 6.10
N GLY A 79 -3.25 -14.40 7.18
CA GLY A 79 -1.91 -14.97 7.11
C GLY A 79 -0.89 -14.02 6.51
N ASN A 80 0.05 -14.58 5.74
CA ASN A 80 1.20 -13.82 5.24
C ASN A 80 0.86 -13.02 3.97
N ARG A 81 1.48 -11.85 3.84
CA ARG A 81 1.58 -11.13 2.58
C ARG A 81 2.90 -11.49 1.93
N TRP A 82 2.87 -11.87 0.66
CA TRP A 82 4.06 -12.25 -0.10
C TRP A 82 4.40 -11.16 -1.12
N PRO A 83 5.31 -10.23 -0.80
CA PRO A 83 5.76 -9.21 -1.74
C PRO A 83 6.48 -9.89 -2.91
N GLN A 84 6.10 -9.54 -4.14
CA GLN A 84 6.80 -9.94 -5.36
C GLN A 84 7.80 -8.88 -5.80
N SER A 85 7.43 -7.61 -5.61
CA SER A 85 8.31 -6.47 -5.83
C SER A 85 7.90 -5.33 -4.90
N ARG A 86 8.90 -4.61 -4.39
CA ARG A 86 8.73 -3.37 -3.64
C ARG A 86 9.73 -2.35 -4.14
N THR A 87 9.34 -1.08 -4.13
CA THR A 87 10.25 0.02 -4.39
C THR A 87 9.78 1.26 -3.65
N ALA A 88 10.73 2.12 -3.30
CA ALA A 88 10.45 3.44 -2.79
C ALA A 88 11.29 4.48 -3.53
N ALA A 89 10.80 5.71 -3.53
CA ALA A 89 11.52 6.86 -4.08
C ALA A 89 11.33 8.07 -3.18
N ILE A 90 12.39 8.89 -3.05
CA ILE A 90 12.33 10.21 -2.42
C ILE A 90 12.91 11.21 -3.42
N TRP A 91 12.13 12.21 -3.81
CA TRP A 91 12.58 13.32 -4.64
C TRP A 91 13.19 14.41 -3.77
N SER A 92 14.10 15.22 -4.34
CA SER A 92 14.80 16.28 -3.61
C SER A 92 13.86 17.33 -2.99
N ASP A 93 12.65 17.47 -3.52
CA ASP A 93 11.61 18.37 -3.03
C ASP A 93 10.75 17.81 -1.87
N GLY A 94 11.05 16.60 -1.39
CA GLY A 94 10.32 15.97 -0.29
C GLY A 94 9.10 15.16 -0.73
N ARG A 95 8.82 15.06 -2.04
CA ARG A 95 7.90 14.02 -2.52
C ARG A 95 8.47 12.64 -2.23
N ALA A 96 7.61 11.72 -1.86
CA ALA A 96 7.96 10.34 -1.62
C ALA A 96 6.91 9.40 -2.23
N ARG A 97 7.36 8.20 -2.60
CA ARG A 97 6.53 7.14 -3.14
C ARG A 97 6.92 5.82 -2.53
N TYR A 98 5.91 5.01 -2.28
CA TYR A 98 6.05 3.58 -2.10
C TYR A 98 5.15 2.84 -3.08
N ALA A 99 5.67 1.74 -3.63
CA ALA A 99 4.89 0.82 -4.42
C ALA A 99 5.26 -0.62 -4.08
N GLU A 100 4.26 -1.47 -3.98
CA GLU A 100 4.41 -2.90 -3.75
C GLU A 100 3.48 -3.66 -4.70
N SER A 101 3.93 -4.80 -5.22
CA SER A 101 3.07 -5.84 -5.74
C SER A 101 3.21 -7.08 -4.87
N PHE A 102 2.08 -7.72 -4.55
CA PHE A 102 2.04 -8.76 -3.55
C PHE A 102 0.89 -9.75 -3.80
N SER A 103 1.09 -10.98 -3.35
CA SER A 103 0.04 -11.98 -3.27
C SER A 103 -0.38 -12.16 -1.82
N THR A 104 -1.69 -12.17 -1.55
CA THR A 104 -2.22 -12.48 -0.20
C THR A 104 -3.67 -12.94 -0.28
N THR A 105 -4.17 -13.44 0.84
CA THR A 105 -5.55 -13.86 1.03
C THR A 105 -6.27 -12.82 1.88
N PHE A 106 -7.51 -12.50 1.53
CA PHE A 106 -8.35 -11.54 2.24
C PHE A 106 -9.65 -12.22 2.70
N GLN A 107 -10.06 -11.93 3.93
CA GLN A 107 -11.37 -12.29 4.46
C GLN A 107 -12.46 -11.50 3.70
N ALA A 108 -13.57 -12.17 3.37
CA ALA A 108 -14.75 -11.53 2.82
C ALA A 108 -16.00 -12.27 3.30
N ASP A 109 -16.95 -11.56 3.90
CA ASP A 109 -18.17 -12.16 4.43
C ASP A 109 -19.15 -12.47 3.29
N PHE A 110 -19.63 -13.72 3.18
CA PHE A 110 -20.52 -14.14 2.09
C PHE A 110 -21.97 -14.33 2.57
N ASP A 111 -22.92 -13.98 1.71
CA ASP A 111 -24.36 -14.19 1.93
C ASP A 111 -24.91 -15.24 0.96
N PHE A 112 -25.05 -16.48 1.42
CA PHE A 112 -25.48 -17.61 0.59
C PHE A 112 -27.00 -17.80 0.50
N ARG A 113 -27.82 -16.88 1.02
CA ARG A 113 -29.28 -17.04 1.05
C ARG A 113 -29.91 -17.25 -0.34
N GLN A 114 -29.26 -16.79 -1.40
CA GLN A 114 -29.72 -16.89 -2.79
C GLN A 114 -28.88 -17.83 -3.66
N TYR A 115 -28.05 -18.68 -3.06
CA TYR A 115 -27.20 -19.60 -3.82
C TYR A 115 -28.02 -20.50 -4.77
N PRO A 116 -27.59 -20.70 -6.04
CA PRO A 116 -26.34 -20.26 -6.69
C PRO A 116 -26.45 -18.92 -7.46
N PHE A 117 -27.47 -18.11 -7.19
CA PHE A 117 -27.74 -16.83 -7.87
C PHE A 117 -27.39 -15.61 -7.00
N ASP A 118 -26.62 -15.82 -5.95
CA ASP A 118 -26.13 -14.80 -5.03
C ASP A 118 -25.09 -13.89 -5.70
N ASN A 119 -24.98 -12.66 -5.17
CA ASN A 119 -23.91 -11.72 -5.50
C ASN A 119 -23.10 -11.45 -4.23
N GLN A 120 -21.78 -11.56 -4.32
CA GLN A 120 -20.88 -11.38 -3.18
C GLN A 120 -20.02 -10.12 -3.31
N THR A 121 -19.67 -9.51 -2.17
CA THR A 121 -18.76 -8.36 -2.10
C THR A 121 -17.42 -8.82 -1.52
N PHE A 122 -16.33 -8.42 -2.18
CA PHE A 122 -14.96 -8.80 -1.82
C PHE A 122 -14.16 -7.55 -1.46
N PRO A 123 -14.26 -7.04 -0.22
CA PRO A 123 -13.60 -5.80 0.15
C PRO A 123 -12.09 -6.02 0.36
N ILE A 124 -11.32 -4.95 0.16
CA ILE A 124 -9.94 -4.85 0.67
C ILE A 124 -9.85 -3.54 1.43
N TYR A 125 -9.50 -3.61 2.71
CA TYR A 125 -9.40 -2.45 3.58
C TYR A 125 -7.94 -2.09 3.81
N LEU A 126 -7.51 -0.94 3.31
CA LEU A 126 -6.22 -0.36 3.65
C LEU A 126 -6.42 0.69 4.73
N ASP A 127 -5.67 0.57 5.82
CA ASP A 127 -5.69 1.53 6.93
C ASP A 127 -4.30 2.10 7.18
N LEU A 128 -4.24 3.39 7.53
CA LEU A 128 -3.02 4.05 7.98
C LEU A 128 -2.91 3.88 9.49
N LEU A 129 -1.79 3.31 9.95
CA LEU A 129 -1.58 2.94 11.35
C LEU A 129 -1.34 4.14 12.27
N TYR A 130 -0.87 5.25 11.73
CA TYR A 130 -0.66 6.48 12.50
C TYR A 130 -1.92 7.34 12.57
N PRO A 131 -2.11 8.13 13.65
CA PRO A 131 -3.32 8.93 13.83
C PRO A 131 -3.61 9.89 12.68
N THR A 132 -4.88 10.21 12.49
CA THR A 132 -5.35 11.17 11.46
C THR A 132 -4.80 12.59 11.62
N ALA A 133 -4.25 12.92 12.80
CA ALA A 133 -3.52 14.15 13.03
C ALA A 133 -2.14 14.20 12.32
N MET A 134 -1.56 13.03 12.00
CA MET A 134 -0.30 12.88 11.27
C MET A 134 -0.53 12.63 9.78
N TYR A 135 -1.39 11.66 9.45
CA TYR A 135 -1.63 11.26 8.07
C TYR A 135 -3.12 11.09 7.78
N THR A 136 -3.53 11.47 6.57
CA THR A 136 -4.87 11.19 6.05
C THR A 136 -4.75 10.57 4.67
N SER A 137 -5.62 9.61 4.33
CA SER A 137 -5.61 8.99 3.00
C SER A 137 -6.60 9.64 2.05
N THR A 138 -6.23 9.73 0.78
CA THR A 138 -7.12 10.07 -0.34
C THR A 138 -6.87 9.11 -1.49
N GLU A 139 -7.79 9.02 -2.45
CA GLU A 139 -7.62 8.14 -3.62
C GLU A 139 -6.52 8.66 -4.55
N LEU A 140 -5.61 7.78 -4.96
CA LEU A 140 -4.65 8.05 -6.03
C LEU A 140 -5.32 7.84 -7.39
N ALA A 141 -5.71 8.93 -8.04
CA ALA A 141 -6.46 8.88 -9.30
C ALA A 141 -5.72 8.12 -10.41
N GLY A 142 -6.44 7.20 -11.09
CA GLY A 142 -5.94 6.47 -12.26
C GLY A 142 -4.99 5.31 -11.94
N TYR A 143 -4.87 4.92 -10.67
CA TYR A 143 -4.09 3.76 -10.24
C TYR A 143 -4.95 2.50 -10.09
#